data_AF-A0A520RZ72-F1
#
_entry.id   AF-A0A520RZ72-F1
#
_cell.length_a   1.000
_cell.length_b   1.000
_cell.length_c   1.000
_cell.angle_alpha   90.00
_cell.angle_beta   90.00
_cell.angle_gamma   90.00
#
_symmetry.space_group_name_H-M   'P 1'
#
loop_
_entity.id
_entity.type
_entity.pdbx_description
1 polymer ?
#
loop_
_entity_poly.entity_id
_entity_poly.type
_entity_poly.pdbx_seq_one_letter_code
_entity_poly.pdbx_strand_id
1 'polypeptide(L)'
;MRNFNLLLGVLISDVPQPGCGNLTVWPGTYKGLGNYFSENPAFPPLYEKTSEELGFANPPRKELSGKIGDIFLVHYNLGHAVMPNLLEDIRYMCFFRIAVKGLLDHREESLSNI
;
A
#
# COMPACT_ATOMS: atom_id res chain seq x y z
N MET A 1 -2.39 13.56 -6.88
CA MET A 1 -1.50 12.39 -6.81
C MET A 1 -1.77 11.55 -8.06
N ARG A 2 -0.77 11.18 -8.88
CA ARG A 2 -1.01 10.37 -10.09
C ARG A 2 -1.35 8.92 -9.70
N ASN A 3 -2.39 8.33 -10.29
CA ASN A 3 -2.76 6.93 -10.09
C ASN A 3 -1.62 6.00 -10.57
N PHE A 4 -1.45 4.88 -9.90
CA PHE A 4 -0.48 3.83 -10.22
C PHE A 4 -1.09 2.47 -9.84
N ASN A 5 -0.56 1.37 -10.36
CA ASN A 5 -1.09 0.03 -10.09
C ASN A 5 -0.38 -0.61 -8.90
N LEU A 6 0.93 -0.39 -8.79
CA LEU A 6 1.79 -1.15 -7.92
C LEU A 6 2.83 -0.25 -7.25
N LEU A 7 2.92 -0.32 -5.93
CA LEU A 7 3.99 0.28 -5.14
C LEU A 7 5.12 -0.74 -5.02
N LEU A 8 6.30 -0.39 -5.53
CA LEU A 8 7.52 -1.18 -5.39
C LEU A 8 8.41 -0.51 -4.35
N GLY A 9 8.72 -1.21 -3.26
CA GLY A 9 9.66 -0.77 -2.25
C GLY A 9 10.94 -1.59 -2.30
N VAL A 10 12.09 -0.95 -2.45
CA VAL A 10 13.42 -1.58 -2.40
C VAL A 10 14.06 -1.31 -1.04
N LEU A 11 14.43 -2.36 -0.31
CA LEU A 11 15.17 -2.23 0.93
C LEU A 11 16.63 -1.82 0.65
N ILE A 12 17.06 -0.71 1.26
CA ILE A 12 18.45 -0.21 1.20
C ILE A 12 19.16 -0.44 2.55
N SER A 13 18.43 -0.99 3.52
CA SER A 13 18.94 -1.44 4.82
C SER A 13 18.19 -2.70 5.22
N ASP A 14 18.84 -3.53 6.04
CA ASP A 14 18.19 -4.70 6.61
C ASP A 14 17.03 -4.29 7.52
N VAL A 15 15.95 -5.07 7.48
CA VAL A 15 14.77 -4.91 8.33
C VAL A 15 14.42 -6.30 8.86
N PRO A 16 15.18 -6.85 9.82
CA PRO A 16 15.13 -8.28 10.14
C PRO A 16 13.87 -8.70 10.90
N GLN A 17 13.24 -7.77 11.61
CA GLN A 17 12.12 -8.03 12.51
C GLN A 17 11.19 -6.80 12.61
N PRO A 18 10.01 -6.93 13.24
CA PRO A 18 9.14 -5.79 13.55
C PRO A 18 9.83 -4.71 14.38
N GLY A 19 9.39 -3.45 14.24
CA GLY A 19 9.94 -2.30 14.96
C GLY A 19 11.24 -1.72 14.38
N CYS A 20 11.68 -2.20 13.21
CA CYS A 20 12.87 -1.72 12.50
C CYS A 20 12.52 -0.73 11.39
N GLY A 21 11.47 0.09 11.59
CA GLY A 21 10.99 1.02 10.56
C GLY A 21 10.26 0.33 9.41
N ASN A 22 9.69 -0.86 9.63
CA ASN A 22 9.13 -1.74 8.59
C ASN A 22 8.04 -1.07 7.74
N LEU A 23 7.94 -1.52 6.49
CA LEU A 23 6.69 -1.36 5.74
C LEU A 23 5.65 -2.30 6.36
N THR A 24 4.55 -1.73 6.82
CA THR A 24 3.48 -2.48 7.47
C THR A 24 2.25 -2.49 6.61
N VAL A 25 1.63 -3.65 6.47
CA VAL A 25 0.49 -3.87 5.59
C VAL A 25 -0.68 -4.50 6.33
N TRP A 26 -1.89 -4.31 5.80
CA TRP A 26 -3.10 -4.98 6.24
C TRP A 26 -3.60 -5.92 5.13
N PRO A 27 -3.18 -7.20 5.13
CA PRO A 27 -3.37 -8.11 4.00
C PRO A 27 -4.85 -8.31 3.62
N GLY A 28 -5.22 -7.96 2.39
CA GLY A 28 -6.60 -8.15 1.88
C GLY A 28 -7.47 -6.89 1.88
N THR A 29 -7.04 -5.81 2.53
CA THR A 29 -7.78 -4.52 2.54
C THR A 29 -8.01 -3.93 1.15
N TYR A 30 -7.15 -4.25 0.18
CA TYR A 30 -7.33 -3.83 -1.22
C TYR A 30 -8.65 -4.32 -1.83
N LYS A 31 -9.20 -5.46 -1.38
CA LYS A 31 -10.49 -5.98 -1.86
C LYS A 31 -11.66 -5.16 -1.33
N GLY A 32 -11.64 -4.86 -0.02
CA GLY A 32 -12.67 -4.03 0.61
C GLY A 32 -12.69 -2.63 0.01
N LEU A 33 -11.51 -2.04 -0.19
CA LEU A 33 -11.37 -0.75 -0.88
C LEU A 33 -11.79 -0.83 -2.35
N GLY A 34 -11.43 -1.91 -3.07
CA GLY A 34 -11.88 -2.15 -4.44
C GLY A 34 -13.40 -2.16 -4.58
N ASN A 35 -14.08 -2.94 -3.73
CA ASN A 35 -15.55 -3.00 -3.69
C ASN A 35 -16.17 -1.63 -3.37
N TYR A 36 -15.61 -0.90 -2.39
CA TYR A 36 -16.10 0.42 -2.06
C TYR A 36 -16.01 1.38 -3.26
N PHE A 37 -14.88 1.37 -3.98
CA PHE A 37 -14.66 2.26 -5.12
C PHE A 37 -15.43 1.90 -6.37
N SER A 38 -15.76 0.62 -6.59
CA SER A 38 -16.62 0.23 -7.71
C SER A 38 -18.05 0.76 -7.52
N GLU A 39 -18.52 0.81 -6.27
CA GLU A 39 -19.84 1.33 -5.90
C GLU A 39 -19.85 2.86 -5.71
N ASN A 40 -18.69 3.46 -5.40
CA ASN A 40 -18.53 4.89 -5.10
C ASN A 40 -17.42 5.51 -5.98
N PRO A 41 -17.66 5.67 -7.29
CA PRO A 41 -16.64 6.13 -8.25
C PRO A 41 -16.28 7.62 -8.08
N ALA A 42 -17.18 8.41 -7.50
CA ALA A 42 -16.90 9.77 -7.08
C ALA A 42 -16.02 9.72 -5.83
N PHE A 43 -14.83 10.29 -5.93
CA PHE A 43 -13.77 10.21 -4.93
C PHE A 43 -14.03 11.24 -3.81
N PRO A 44 -14.59 10.91 -2.63
CA PRO A 44 -14.25 11.70 -1.46
C PRO A 44 -12.79 11.35 -1.12
N PRO A 45 -12.03 12.27 -0.53
CA PRO A 45 -10.73 11.92 -0.01
C PRO A 45 -10.86 10.83 1.06
N LEU A 46 -10.22 9.69 0.83
CA LEU A 46 -10.15 8.53 1.75
C LEU A 46 -9.71 8.84 3.19
N TYR A 47 -9.27 10.07 3.49
CA TYR A 47 -8.78 10.44 4.81
C TYR A 47 -9.90 10.78 5.81
N GLU A 48 -11.17 10.81 5.40
CA GLU A 48 -12.29 11.17 6.29
C GLU A 48 -13.02 9.96 6.89
N LYS A 49 -12.78 8.75 6.39
CA LYS A 49 -13.50 7.54 6.81
C LYS A 49 -12.54 6.43 7.23
N THR A 50 -12.82 5.84 8.38
CA THR A 50 -12.20 4.62 8.89
C THR A 50 -12.62 3.41 8.03
N SER A 51 -11.84 2.32 8.09
CA SER A 51 -12.20 1.06 7.42
C SER A 51 -13.57 0.52 7.85
N GLU A 52 -13.94 0.75 9.11
CA GLU A 52 -15.26 0.38 9.65
C GLU A 52 -16.38 1.19 8.98
N GLU A 53 -16.21 2.51 8.83
CA GLU A 53 -17.14 3.38 8.10
C GLU A 53 -17.20 3.08 6.59
N LEU A 54 -16.18 2.43 6.04
CA LEU A 54 -16.13 1.91 4.68
C LEU A 54 -16.68 0.46 4.57
N GLY A 55 -17.12 -0.14 5.68
CA GLY A 55 -17.78 -1.45 5.69
C GLY A 55 -16.84 -2.66 5.63
N PHE A 56 -15.56 -2.50 5.97
CA PHE A 56 -14.64 -3.65 6.02
C PHE A 56 -13.73 -3.64 7.26
N ALA A 57 -13.53 -4.83 7.84
CA ALA A 57 -12.64 -5.00 8.98
C ALA A 57 -11.17 -4.92 8.54
N ASN A 58 -10.34 -4.29 9.37
CA ASN A 58 -8.89 -4.37 9.21
C ASN A 58 -8.38 -5.72 9.74
N PRO A 59 -7.71 -6.52 8.92
CA PRO A 59 -7.05 -7.74 9.37
C PRO A 59 -5.87 -7.40 10.29
N PRO A 60 -5.29 -8.37 11.01
CA PRO A 60 -4.05 -8.14 11.74
C PRO A 60 -2.98 -7.54 10.84
N ARG A 61 -2.38 -6.44 11.29
CA ARG A 61 -1.28 -5.79 10.57
C ARG A 61 -0.08 -6.73 10.51
N LYS A 62 0.68 -6.67 9.42
CA LYS A 62 1.92 -7.43 9.22
C LYS A 62 3.05 -6.47 8.89
N GLU A 63 4.06 -6.45 9.75
CA GLU A 63 5.31 -5.73 9.47
C GLU A 63 6.18 -6.62 8.57
N LEU A 64 6.55 -6.11 7.40
CA LEU A 64 7.34 -6.86 6.44
C LEU A 64 8.82 -6.77 6.83
N SER A 65 9.46 -7.93 6.95
CA SER A 65 10.90 -8.06 7.18
C SER A 65 11.61 -8.51 5.90
N GLY A 66 12.90 -8.19 5.81
CA GLY A 66 13.74 -8.52 4.66
C GLY A 66 15.17 -8.01 4.85
N LYS A 67 16.00 -8.26 3.85
CA LYS A 67 17.40 -7.83 3.78
C LYS A 67 17.57 -6.74 2.72
N ILE A 68 18.69 -6.05 2.78
CA ILE A 68 19.11 -5.12 1.74
C ILE A 68 19.02 -5.79 0.36
N GLY A 69 18.43 -5.08 -0.60
CA GLY A 69 18.16 -5.57 -1.96
C GLY A 69 16.83 -6.29 -2.13
N ASP A 70 16.16 -6.72 -1.06
CA ASP A 70 14.82 -7.30 -1.17
C ASP A 70 13.80 -6.26 -1.65
N ILE A 71 12.79 -6.75 -2.36
CA ILE A 71 11.74 -5.94 -2.98
C ILE A 71 10.38 -6.34 -2.40
N PHE A 72 9.62 -5.34 -1.95
CA PHE A 72 8.20 -5.48 -1.66
C PHE A 72 7.36 -4.96 -2.82
N LEU A 73 6.46 -5.80 -3.30
CA LEU A 73 5.47 -5.48 -4.34
C LEU A 73 4.09 -5.42 -3.69
N VAL A 74 3.47 -4.25 -3.71
CA VAL A 74 2.22 -3.98 -3.01
C VAL A 74 1.20 -3.33 -3.95
N HIS A 75 -0.03 -3.85 -3.95
CA HIS A 75 -1.14 -3.23 -4.69
C HIS A 75 -1.40 -1.80 -4.19
N TYR A 76 -1.66 -0.84 -5.08
CA TYR A 76 -1.77 0.58 -4.70
C TYR A 76 -2.85 0.88 -3.64
N ASN A 77 -3.94 0.10 -3.66
CA ASN A 77 -5.02 0.18 -2.67
C ASN A 77 -4.81 -0.70 -1.43
N LEU A 78 -3.71 -1.43 -1.28
CA LEU A 78 -3.48 -2.17 -0.03
C LEU A 78 -3.25 -1.16 1.09
N GLY A 79 -3.98 -1.28 2.20
CA GLY A 79 -3.71 -0.51 3.40
C GLY A 79 -2.28 -0.74 3.86
N HIS A 80 -1.52 0.35 3.99
CA HIS A 80 -0.11 0.30 4.38
C HIS A 80 0.30 1.54 5.17
N ALA A 81 1.32 1.37 6.00
CA ALA A 81 1.93 2.43 6.80
C ALA A 81 3.43 2.17 6.97
N VAL A 82 4.16 3.21 7.35
CA VAL A 82 5.54 3.09 7.82
C VAL A 82 5.49 3.03 9.35
N MET A 83 6.06 1.98 9.93
CA MET A 83 6.20 1.89 11.38
C MET A 83 7.41 2.68 11.87
N PRO A 84 7.42 3.13 13.15
CA PRO A 84 8.59 3.73 13.74
C PRO A 84 9.81 2.81 13.66
N ASN A 85 10.99 3.41 13.50
CA ASN A 85 12.26 2.74 13.70
C ASN A 85 12.67 2.87 15.16
N LEU A 86 12.76 1.75 15.87
CA LEU A 86 13.15 1.69 17.27
C LEU A 86 14.64 1.34 17.46
N LEU A 87 15.38 1.17 16.37
CA LEU A 87 16.82 0.93 16.37
C LEU A 87 17.62 2.24 16.33
N GLU A 88 18.90 2.15 16.73
CA GLU A 88 19.85 3.26 16.66
C GLU A 88 20.24 3.60 15.22
N ASP A 89 20.36 2.58 14.37
CA ASP A 89 20.76 2.74 12.97
C ASP A 89 19.63 3.34 12.12
N ILE A 90 19.99 4.22 11.19
CA ILE A 90 19.05 4.80 10.21
C ILE A 90 18.67 3.73 9.19
N ARG A 91 17.36 3.52 9.01
CA ARG A 91 16.80 2.61 8.02
C ARG A 91 16.47 3.33 6.70
N TYR A 92 17.05 2.85 5.61
CA TYR A 92 16.80 3.37 4.25
C TYR A 92 15.93 2.44 3.41
N MET A 93 15.01 3.04 2.64
CA MET A 93 14.17 2.34 1.67
C MET A 93 13.81 3.29 0.54
N CYS A 94 13.73 2.79 -0.69
CA CYS A 94 13.31 3.58 -1.85
C CYS A 94 11.98 3.05 -2.41
N PHE A 95 11.07 3.95 -2.76
CA PHE A 95 9.76 3.59 -3.30
C PHE A 95 9.59 4.09 -4.73
N PHE A 96 9.08 3.20 -5.59
CA PHE A 96 8.69 3.48 -6.96
C PHE A 96 7.21 3.20 -7.13
N ARG A 97 6.54 4.07 -7.89
CA ARG A 97 5.15 3.86 -8.30
C ARG A 97 5.14 3.38 -9.74
N ILE A 98 4.68 2.15 -9.94
CA ILE A 98 4.63 1.49 -11.24
C ILE A 98 3.20 1.58 -11.75
N ALA A 99 3.07 2.08 -12.97
CA ALA A 99 1.82 2.15 -13.70
C ALA A 99 1.99 1.44 -15.04
N VAL A 100 0.94 0.73 -15.47
CA VAL A 100 0.87 0.25 -16.85
C VAL A 100 0.82 1.46 -17.79
N LYS A 101 1.44 1.31 -18.97
CA LYS A 101 1.41 2.36 -19.99
C LYS A 101 -0.05 2.64 -20.37
N GLY A 102 -0.43 3.91 -20.44
CA GLY A 102 -1.81 4.31 -20.75
C GLY A 102 -2.80 4.19 -19.60
N LEU A 103 -2.35 3.95 -18.35
CA LEU A 103 -3.25 3.87 -17.17
C LEU A 103 -4.20 5.06 -17.06
N LEU A 104 -3.76 6.26 -17.41
CA LEU A 104 -4.61 7.45 -17.37
C LEU A 104 -5.62 7.49 -18.52
N ASP A 105 -5.25 6.95 -19.67
CA ASP A 105 -6.09 6.89 -20.87
C ASP A 105 -7.20 5.84 -20.72
N HIS A 106 -6.93 4.79 -19.93
CA HIS A 106 -7.84 3.68 -19.64
C HIS A 106 -8.32 3.67 -18.18
N ARG A 107 -8.36 4.83 -17.51
CA ARG A 107 -8.61 4.89 -16.06
C ARG A 107 -9.92 4.25 -15.67
N GLU A 108 -11.01 4.53 -16.40
CA GLU A 108 -12.33 3.96 -16.11
C GLU A 108 -12.34 2.44 -16.30
N GLU A 109 -11.78 1.94 -17.41
CA GLU A 109 -11.62 0.51 -17.69
C GLU A 109 -10.70 -0.21 -16.69
N SER A 110 -9.67 0.49 -16.20
CA SER A 110 -8.73 -0.04 -15.21
C SER A 110 -9.33 -0.14 -13.81
N LEU A 111 -10.35 0.67 -13.50
CA LEU A 111 -11.10 0.62 -12.25
C LEU A 111 -12.21 -0.44 -12.28
N SER A 112 -12.69 -0.83 -13.46
CA SER A 112 -13.72 -1.88 -13.62
C SER A 112 -13.18 -3.32 -13.63
N ASN A 113 -11.85 -3.50 -13.68
CA ASN A 113 -11.19 -4.81 -13.74
C ASN A 113 -10.61 -5.28 -12.38
N ILE A 114 -11.05 -4.68 -11.27
CA ILE A 114 -10.63 -5.00 -9.90
C ILE A 114 -11.59 -6.00 -9.26
#